data_AF-A0AAV4QNA4-F1
#
_entry.id   AF-A0AAV4QNA4-F1
#
_cell.length_a   1.000
_cell.length_b   1.000
_cell.length_c   1.000
_cell.angle_alpha   90.00
_cell.angle_beta   90.00
_cell.angle_gamma   90.00
#
_symmetry.space_group_name_H-M   'P 1'
#
loop_
_entity.id
_entity.type
_entity.pdbx_description
1 polymer ?
#
loop_
_entity_poly.entity_id
_entity_poly.type
_entity_poly.pdbx_seq_one_letter_code
_entity_poly.pdbx_strand_id
1 'polypeptide(L)'
;MPLPDFISSLQANPYFGAGFGLVGVGAGLAVLRKASMFGMILFRRHCMMTLEVPCRDKSYQWLLQWITMNARHTQHLSVETTFKQHDTGKISTSFDFVPSVGTHFFYYNKTWIRVERNREQHTLDLHMGVPWETVTLTALGRDKSLYFHMLDEARKLALKREEGKTIMYTAMGPEWRQFGHPRKRRPISSVILHQGVAERILSDVRDFINTPQWYSERGNYKLKFKALQKSRNINL
;
A
#
# COMPACT_ATOMS: atom_id res chain seq x y z
N MET A 1 -56.25 -17.40 41.07
CA MET A 1 -56.68 -17.37 39.65
C MET A 1 -55.45 -17.61 38.80
N PRO A 2 -55.45 -18.61 37.91
CA PRO A 2 -54.29 -18.88 37.06
C PRO A 2 -54.08 -17.71 36.08
N LEU A 3 -52.81 -17.35 35.82
CA LEU A 3 -52.38 -16.33 34.87
C LEU A 3 -53.15 -16.31 33.52
N PRO A 4 -53.47 -17.46 32.89
CA PRO A 4 -54.28 -17.48 31.66
C PRO A 4 -55.68 -16.86 31.82
N ASP A 5 -56.35 -17.05 32.96
CA ASP A 5 -57.70 -16.53 33.19
C ASP A 5 -57.70 -14.99 33.37
N PHE A 6 -56.60 -14.45 33.90
CA PHE A 6 -56.42 -13.01 34.06
C PHE A 6 -56.10 -12.31 32.73
N ILE A 7 -55.32 -12.97 31.86
CA ILE A 7 -55.05 -12.50 30.50
C ILE A 7 -56.35 -12.53 29.66
N SER A 8 -57.18 -13.56 29.85
CA SER A 8 -58.46 -13.72 29.16
C SER A 8 -59.46 -12.62 29.53
N SER A 9 -59.53 -12.23 30.81
CA SER A 9 -60.43 -11.17 31.27
C SER A 9 -59.96 -9.76 30.88
N LEU A 10 -58.65 -9.53 30.76
CA LEU A 10 -58.06 -8.29 30.23
C LEU A 10 -58.26 -8.15 28.71
N GLN A 11 -58.22 -9.24 27.96
CA GLN A 11 -58.45 -9.26 26.51
C GLN A 11 -59.91 -8.94 26.14
N ALA A 12 -60.85 -9.18 27.04
CA ALA A 12 -62.27 -8.85 26.84
C ALA A 12 -62.57 -7.34 26.89
N ASN A 13 -61.61 -6.49 27.29
CA ASN A 13 -61.80 -5.04 27.35
C ASN A 13 -61.19 -4.34 26.11
N PRO A 14 -62.02 -3.69 25.25
CA PRO A 14 -61.56 -3.08 23.99
C PRO A 14 -60.51 -1.98 24.17
N TYR A 15 -60.46 -1.30 25.33
CA TYR A 15 -59.43 -0.30 25.64
C TYR A 15 -58.07 -0.93 26.00
N PHE A 16 -58.06 -2.13 26.59
CA PHE A 16 -56.81 -2.85 26.91
C PHE A 16 -56.22 -3.54 25.68
N GLY A 17 -57.03 -3.97 24.72
CA GLY A 17 -56.56 -4.51 23.44
C GLY A 17 -55.69 -3.53 22.64
N ALA A 18 -56.01 -2.23 22.67
CA ALA A 18 -55.21 -1.18 22.03
C ALA A 18 -53.84 -0.99 22.71
N GLY A 19 -53.77 -1.07 24.04
CA GLY A 19 -52.53 -0.98 24.81
C GLY A 19 -51.61 -2.19 24.61
N PHE A 20 -52.16 -3.41 24.60
CA PHE A 20 -51.41 -4.63 24.31
C PHE A 20 -50.89 -4.66 22.87
N GLY A 21 -51.66 -4.16 21.91
CA GLY A 21 -51.22 -4.01 20.52
C GLY A 21 -49.98 -3.10 20.41
N LEU A 22 -49.97 -1.98 21.11
CA LEU A 22 -48.85 -1.04 21.11
C LEU A 22 -47.60 -1.62 21.80
N VAL A 23 -47.77 -2.35 22.91
CA VAL A 23 -46.67 -3.06 23.58
C VAL A 23 -46.13 -4.19 22.70
N GLY A 24 -46.99 -4.95 22.01
CA GLY A 24 -46.60 -6.00 21.09
C GLY A 24 -45.82 -5.49 19.88
N VAL A 25 -46.30 -4.40 19.25
CA VAL A 25 -45.59 -3.72 18.17
C VAL A 25 -44.26 -3.15 18.66
N GLY A 26 -44.22 -2.56 19.85
CA GLY A 26 -43.00 -2.06 20.47
C GLY A 26 -41.96 -3.16 20.73
N ALA A 27 -42.40 -4.30 21.28
CA ALA A 27 -41.55 -5.47 21.49
C ALA A 27 -41.04 -6.06 20.15
N GLY A 28 -41.90 -6.16 19.14
CA GLY A 28 -41.54 -6.61 17.80
C GLY A 28 -40.50 -5.71 17.14
N LEU A 29 -40.70 -4.39 17.19
CA LEU A 29 -39.72 -3.41 16.69
C LEU A 29 -38.40 -3.49 17.44
N ALA A 30 -38.43 -3.69 18.76
CA ALA A 30 -37.21 -3.84 19.57
C ALA A 30 -36.42 -5.11 19.21
N VAL A 31 -37.11 -6.24 19.00
CA VAL A 31 -36.49 -7.49 18.54
C VAL A 31 -35.91 -7.33 17.14
N LEU A 32 -36.66 -6.73 16.21
CA LEU A 32 -36.20 -6.49 14.84
C LEU A 32 -34.96 -5.58 14.81
N ARG A 33 -34.93 -4.53 15.64
CA ARG A 33 -33.75 -3.66 15.80
C ARG A 33 -32.53 -4.43 16.33
N LYS A 34 -32.71 -5.29 17.33
CA LYS A 34 -31.61 -6.11 17.85
C LYS A 34 -31.12 -7.13 16.83
N ALA A 35 -32.04 -7.79 16.12
CA ALA A 35 -31.73 -8.75 15.07
C ALA A 35 -30.99 -8.10 13.90
N SER A 36 -31.38 -6.89 13.47
CA SER A 36 -30.71 -6.17 12.39
C SER A 36 -29.30 -5.71 12.78
N MET A 37 -29.12 -5.24 14.02
CA MET A 37 -27.79 -4.92 14.55
C MET A 37 -26.88 -6.16 14.58
N PHE A 38 -27.38 -7.28 15.09
CA PHE A 38 -26.62 -8.53 15.14
C PHE A 38 -26.31 -9.07 13.74
N GLY A 39 -27.28 -8.99 12.81
CA GLY A 39 -27.11 -9.33 11.41
C GLY A 39 -26.03 -8.50 10.73
N MET A 40 -26.02 -7.18 10.96
CA MET A 40 -24.95 -6.29 10.46
C MET A 40 -23.57 -6.64 11.03
N ILE A 41 -23.48 -6.99 12.32
CA ILE A 41 -22.22 -7.40 12.95
C ILE A 41 -21.70 -8.70 12.32
N LEU A 42 -22.57 -9.70 12.18
CA LEU A 42 -22.21 -10.97 11.54
C LEU A 42 -21.80 -10.77 10.09
N PHE A 43 -22.50 -9.92 9.36
CA PHE A 43 -22.17 -9.56 7.99
C PHE A 43 -20.79 -8.90 7.89
N ARG A 44 -20.50 -7.89 8.73
CA ARG A 44 -19.18 -7.26 8.78
C ARG A 44 -18.06 -8.24 9.13
N ARG A 45 -18.35 -9.23 9.99
CA ARG A 45 -17.36 -10.22 10.42
C ARG A 45 -17.11 -11.33 9.39
N HIS A 46 -18.14 -11.75 8.65
CA HIS A 46 -18.06 -12.94 7.79
C HIS A 46 -18.12 -12.65 6.29
N CYS A 47 -18.59 -11.48 5.88
CA CYS A 47 -18.77 -11.14 4.46
C CYS A 47 -17.90 -9.96 4.02
N MET A 48 -17.15 -9.35 4.93
CA MET A 48 -16.20 -8.28 4.64
C MET A 48 -14.81 -8.68 5.09
N MET A 49 -13.83 -8.20 4.34
CA MET A 49 -12.43 -8.33 4.68
C MET A 49 -11.83 -6.94 4.79
N THR A 50 -10.91 -6.77 5.74
CA THR A 50 -10.25 -5.49 6.02
C THR A 50 -8.73 -5.66 5.96
N LEU A 51 -8.05 -4.76 5.27
CA LEU A 51 -6.59 -4.63 5.25
C LEU A 51 -6.20 -3.28 5.84
N GLU A 52 -5.28 -3.28 6.80
CA GLU A 52 -4.75 -2.07 7.41
C GLU A 52 -3.29 -1.86 6.99
N VAL A 53 -2.98 -0.66 6.50
CA VAL A 53 -1.63 -0.26 6.10
C VAL A 53 -1.22 0.94 6.93
N PRO A 54 -0.26 0.78 7.88
CA PRO A 54 0.21 1.88 8.71
C PRO A 54 1.16 2.80 7.95
N CYS A 55 1.26 4.06 8.36
CA CYS A 55 2.14 5.05 7.72
C CYS A 55 3.65 4.72 7.80
N ARG A 56 4.06 3.83 8.72
CA ARG A 56 5.45 3.35 8.82
C ARG A 56 5.82 2.33 7.73
N ASP A 57 4.85 1.70 7.09
CA ASP A 57 5.14 0.77 6.00
C ASP A 57 5.45 1.55 4.71
N LYS A 58 6.45 1.08 3.96
CA LYS A 58 6.79 1.61 2.62
C LYS A 58 5.62 1.50 1.65
N SER A 59 4.80 0.47 1.81
CA SER A 59 3.62 0.23 0.97
C SER A 59 2.56 1.34 1.08
N TYR A 60 2.57 2.13 2.16
CA TYR A 60 1.64 3.24 2.38
C TYR A 60 1.66 4.26 1.24
N GLN A 61 2.86 4.74 0.88
CA GLN A 61 3.04 5.75 -0.16
C GLN A 61 2.69 5.20 -1.55
N TRP A 62 3.09 3.95 -1.82
CA TRP A 62 2.77 3.30 -3.09
C TRP A 62 1.26 3.13 -3.25
N LEU A 63 0.58 2.74 -2.17
CA LEU A 63 -0.87 2.55 -2.16
C LEU A 63 -1.60 3.88 -2.39
N LEU A 64 -1.23 4.97 -1.70
CA LEU A 64 -1.88 6.27 -1.90
C LEU A 64 -1.76 6.76 -3.34
N GLN A 65 -0.56 6.66 -3.93
CA GLN A 65 -0.34 7.04 -5.33
C GLN A 65 -1.16 6.17 -6.29
N TRP A 66 -1.23 4.87 -6.03
CA TRP A 66 -2.05 3.95 -6.82
C TRP A 66 -3.54 4.28 -6.71
N ILE A 67 -4.04 4.59 -5.51
CA ILE A 67 -5.44 5.00 -5.29
C ILE A 67 -5.73 6.29 -6.07
N THR A 68 -4.85 7.30 -6.06
CA THR A 68 -5.06 8.52 -6.85
C THR A 68 -5.26 8.22 -8.34
N MET A 69 -4.48 7.27 -8.88
CA MET A 69 -4.59 6.92 -10.31
C MET A 69 -5.82 6.08 -10.64
N ASN A 70 -6.23 5.20 -9.72
CA ASN A 70 -7.32 4.25 -9.97
C ASN A 70 -8.70 4.79 -9.52
N ALA A 71 -8.76 5.56 -8.44
CA ALA A 71 -9.98 6.15 -7.91
C ALA A 71 -10.28 7.48 -8.62
N ARG A 72 -10.88 7.38 -9.81
CA ARG A 72 -11.21 8.54 -10.67
C ARG A 72 -12.19 9.56 -10.06
N HIS A 73 -12.87 9.21 -8.96
CA HIS A 73 -13.93 10.02 -8.35
C HIS A 73 -13.72 10.26 -6.85
N THR A 74 -12.50 10.62 -6.43
CA THR A 74 -12.25 11.09 -5.07
C THR A 74 -12.62 12.57 -4.94
N GLN A 75 -13.57 12.89 -4.05
CA GLN A 75 -14.05 14.26 -3.85
C GLN A 75 -13.16 15.06 -2.89
N HIS A 76 -12.52 14.39 -1.93
CA HIS A 76 -11.65 15.04 -0.96
C HIS A 76 -10.19 14.69 -1.23
N LEU A 77 -9.40 15.71 -1.56
CA LEU A 77 -8.00 15.59 -1.93
C LEU A 77 -7.13 16.35 -0.92
N SER A 78 -5.98 15.78 -0.63
CA SER A 78 -4.87 16.42 0.07
C SER A 78 -3.69 16.57 -0.89
N VAL A 79 -2.85 17.57 -0.65
CA VAL A 79 -1.69 17.86 -1.50
C VAL A 79 -0.44 17.33 -0.83
N GLU A 80 0.31 16.51 -1.55
CA GLU A 80 1.66 16.13 -1.19
C GLU A 80 2.64 16.98 -2.01
N THR A 81 3.36 17.87 -1.33
CA THR A 81 4.35 18.74 -1.98
C THR A 81 5.73 18.15 -1.83
N THR A 82 6.35 17.78 -2.94
CA THR A 82 7.77 17.46 -2.97
C THR A 82 8.56 18.74 -3.22
N PHE A 83 9.16 19.29 -2.16
CA PHE A 83 10.05 20.43 -2.24
C PHE A 83 11.50 19.94 -2.20
N LYS A 84 12.24 20.09 -3.31
CA LYS A 84 13.67 19.78 -3.39
C LYS A 84 14.44 21.05 -3.69
N GLN A 85 15.09 21.58 -2.66
CA GLN A 85 16.05 22.66 -2.79
C GLN A 85 17.42 22.07 -3.07
N HIS A 86 18.04 22.50 -4.17
CA HIS A 86 19.37 22.06 -4.56
C HIS A 86 20.43 23.01 -3.97
N ASP A 87 21.65 22.50 -3.74
CA ASP A 87 22.79 23.31 -3.27
C ASP A 87 23.15 24.46 -4.23
N THR A 88 22.72 24.35 -5.50
CA THR A 88 22.84 25.39 -6.53
C THR A 88 21.82 26.53 -6.39
N GLY A 89 20.94 26.48 -5.39
CA GLY A 89 19.82 27.42 -5.20
C GLY A 89 18.60 27.14 -6.09
N LYS A 90 18.68 26.19 -7.03
CA LYS A 90 17.53 25.80 -7.84
C LYS A 90 16.50 25.06 -6.97
N ILE A 91 15.25 25.47 -7.07
CA ILE A 91 14.13 24.82 -6.38
C ILE A 91 13.36 23.99 -7.40
N SER A 92 13.10 22.72 -7.09
CA SER A 92 12.22 21.85 -7.87
C SER A 92 11.04 21.44 -6.99
N THR A 93 9.86 21.93 -7.36
CA THR A 93 8.60 21.63 -6.69
C THR A 93 7.73 20.76 -7.59
N SER A 94 7.16 19.72 -7.02
CA SER A 94 6.07 18.97 -7.64
C SER A 94 4.94 18.75 -6.65
N PHE A 95 3.71 18.85 -7.15
CA PHE A 95 2.50 18.62 -6.37
C PHE A 95 1.86 17.32 -6.85
N ASP A 96 1.73 16.36 -5.95
CA ASP A 96 0.94 15.15 -6.18
C ASP A 96 -0.35 15.26 -5.35
N PHE A 97 -1.48 14.89 -5.94
CA PHE A 97 -2.74 14.81 -5.21
C PHE A 97 -2.91 13.41 -4.61
N VAL A 98 -3.32 13.36 -3.34
CA VAL A 98 -3.62 12.10 -2.64
C VAL A 98 -4.99 12.18 -1.97
N PRO A 99 -5.69 11.06 -1.73
CA PRO A 99 -6.95 11.09 -0.99
C PRO A 99 -6.76 11.74 0.40
N SER A 100 -7.64 12.68 0.76
CA SER A 100 -7.58 13.29 2.09
C SER A 100 -7.93 12.27 3.19
N VAL A 101 -7.68 12.65 4.45
CA VAL A 101 -8.27 11.94 5.60
C VAL A 101 -9.79 11.84 5.44
N GLY A 102 -10.37 10.71 5.84
CA GLY A 102 -11.79 10.40 5.64
C GLY A 102 -12.01 9.11 4.86
N THR A 103 -13.25 8.93 4.41
CA THR A 103 -13.69 7.71 3.71
C THR A 103 -13.92 7.96 2.23
N HIS A 104 -13.44 7.05 1.40
CA HIS A 104 -13.50 7.08 -0.06
C HIS A 104 -13.98 5.72 -0.57
N PHE A 105 -14.60 5.70 -1.74
CA PHE A 105 -15.05 4.46 -2.37
C PHE A 105 -14.52 4.39 -3.79
N PHE A 106 -14.03 3.22 -4.18
CA PHE A 106 -13.70 2.95 -5.56
C PHE A 106 -14.09 1.53 -5.95
N TYR A 107 -14.18 1.30 -7.25
CA TYR A 107 -14.48 0.02 -7.84
C TYR A 107 -13.21 -0.61 -8.40
N TYR A 108 -12.90 -1.83 -7.97
CA TYR A 108 -11.71 -2.56 -8.42
C TYR A 108 -11.99 -4.06 -8.50
N ASN A 109 -11.54 -4.67 -9.60
CA ASN A 109 -11.70 -6.09 -9.88
C ASN A 109 -13.09 -6.66 -9.53
N LYS A 110 -14.14 -5.99 -10.04
CA LYS A 110 -15.56 -6.33 -9.85
C LYS A 110 -16.12 -6.17 -8.43
N THR A 111 -15.40 -5.50 -7.53
CA THR A 111 -15.79 -5.32 -6.13
C THR A 111 -15.68 -3.86 -5.71
N TRP A 112 -16.63 -3.39 -4.90
CA TRP A 112 -16.55 -2.10 -4.24
C TRP A 112 -15.62 -2.17 -3.03
N ILE A 113 -14.67 -1.24 -2.98
CA ILE A 113 -13.70 -1.14 -1.90
C ILE A 113 -13.88 0.22 -1.22
N ARG A 114 -14.14 0.18 0.08
CA ARG A 114 -14.13 1.35 0.96
C ARG A 114 -12.70 1.55 1.43
N VAL A 115 -12.17 2.75 1.24
CA VAL A 115 -10.90 3.18 1.80
C VAL A 115 -11.18 4.18 2.90
N GLU A 116 -10.52 4.02 4.02
CA GLU A 116 -10.60 4.95 5.13
C GLU A 116 -9.19 5.36 5.54
N ARG A 117 -8.86 6.64 5.40
CA ARG A 117 -7.61 7.20 5.89
C ARG A 117 -7.89 7.89 7.22
N ASN A 118 -7.44 7.30 8.30
CA ASN A 118 -7.57 7.85 9.64
C ASN A 118 -6.24 8.45 10.11
N ARG A 119 -6.32 9.56 10.85
CA ARG A 119 -5.18 10.25 11.45
C ARG A 119 -5.44 10.35 12.95
N GLU A 120 -4.60 9.70 13.73
CA GLU A 120 -4.72 9.70 15.18
C GLU A 120 -4.18 11.03 15.73
N GLN A 121 -5.01 11.74 16.49
CA GLN A 121 -4.67 13.08 17.01
C GLN A 121 -3.81 13.04 18.28
N HIS A 122 -3.86 11.94 19.02
CA HIS A 122 -3.24 11.82 20.34
C HIS A 122 -1.83 11.20 20.32
N THR A 123 -1.42 10.57 19.22
CA THR A 123 -0.13 9.91 19.06
C THR A 123 0.70 10.65 18.03
N LEU A 124 1.63 11.48 18.50
CA LEU A 124 2.69 12.03 17.67
C LEU A 124 3.82 11.00 17.62
N ASP A 125 4.25 10.62 16.41
CA ASP A 125 5.43 9.78 16.27
C ASP A 125 6.68 10.62 16.61
N LEU A 126 7.33 10.29 17.73
CA LEU A 126 8.50 11.02 18.25
C LEU A 126 9.67 11.11 17.26
N HIS A 127 9.72 10.22 16.26
CA HIS A 127 10.80 10.20 15.26
C HIS A 127 10.56 11.10 14.04
N MET A 128 9.30 11.34 13.67
CA MET A 128 8.96 11.98 12.39
C MET A 128 8.20 13.30 12.54
N GLY A 129 7.69 13.61 13.74
CA GLY A 129 6.91 14.83 14.00
C GLY A 129 5.59 14.88 13.21
N VAL A 130 5.25 13.80 12.50
CA VAL A 130 3.97 13.63 11.81
C VAL A 130 3.06 12.77 12.69
N PRO A 131 1.77 13.12 12.80
CA PRO A 131 0.81 12.29 13.50
C PRO A 131 0.62 10.95 12.79
N TRP A 132 0.29 9.94 13.59
CA TRP A 132 0.10 8.59 13.11
C TRP A 132 -1.06 8.52 12.13
N GLU A 133 -0.82 7.97 10.94
CA GLU A 133 -1.85 7.77 9.92
C GLU A 133 -1.98 6.28 9.57
N THR A 134 -3.19 5.85 9.28
CA THR A 134 -3.48 4.47 8.87
C THR A 134 -4.51 4.48 7.76
N VAL A 135 -4.28 3.66 6.73
CA VAL A 135 -5.22 3.43 5.64
C VAL A 135 -5.85 2.05 5.81
N THR A 136 -7.17 2.02 5.96
CA THR A 136 -7.96 0.81 6.09
C THR A 136 -8.77 0.58 4.82
N LEU A 137 -8.53 -0.53 4.15
CA LEU A 137 -9.25 -0.97 2.95
C LEU A 137 -10.26 -2.04 3.35
N THR A 138 -11.54 -1.84 3.08
CA THR A 138 -12.62 -2.79 3.35
C THR A 138 -13.29 -3.19 2.04
N ALA A 139 -13.28 -4.47 1.72
CA ALA A 139 -13.91 -5.03 0.53
C ALA A 139 -14.96 -6.08 0.91
N LEU A 140 -15.96 -6.26 0.03
CA LEU A 140 -16.90 -7.37 0.12
C LEU A 140 -16.24 -8.67 -0.36
N GLY A 141 -16.44 -9.76 0.38
CA GLY A 141 -15.88 -11.07 0.07
C GLY A 141 -14.81 -11.54 1.04
N ARG A 142 -14.21 -12.70 0.74
CA ARG A 142 -13.19 -13.37 1.58
C ARG A 142 -11.86 -13.61 0.87
N ASP A 143 -11.75 -13.18 -0.38
CA ASP A 143 -10.57 -13.47 -1.19
C ASP A 143 -9.44 -12.46 -0.95
N LYS A 144 -8.40 -12.90 -0.26
CA LYS A 144 -7.19 -12.13 0.02
C LYS A 144 -6.40 -11.78 -1.24
N SER A 145 -6.56 -12.54 -2.33
CA SER A 145 -5.82 -12.33 -3.57
C SER A 145 -6.05 -10.91 -4.13
N LEU A 146 -7.26 -10.37 -3.93
CA LEU A 146 -7.65 -9.01 -4.31
C LEU A 146 -6.65 -7.96 -3.79
N TYR A 147 -6.29 -8.03 -2.52
CA TYR A 147 -5.36 -7.09 -1.91
C TYR A 147 -3.91 -7.33 -2.34
N PHE A 148 -3.51 -8.59 -2.52
CA PHE A 148 -2.18 -8.90 -3.05
C PHE A 148 -1.99 -8.34 -4.45
N HIS A 149 -2.97 -8.50 -5.34
CA HIS A 149 -2.95 -7.93 -6.69
C HIS A 149 -2.87 -6.40 -6.65
N MET A 150 -3.67 -5.76 -5.82
CA MET A 150 -3.65 -4.30 -5.64
C MET A 150 -2.28 -3.79 -5.16
N LEU A 151 -1.72 -4.41 -4.13
CA LEU A 151 -0.41 -4.02 -3.58
C LEU A 151 0.73 -4.28 -4.58
N ASP A 152 0.65 -5.37 -5.34
CA ASP A 152 1.64 -5.68 -6.39
C ASP A 152 1.57 -4.68 -7.55
N GLU A 153 0.36 -4.26 -7.96
CA GLU A 153 0.17 -3.18 -8.94
C GLU A 153 0.71 -1.84 -8.42
N ALA A 154 0.41 -1.49 -7.17
CA ALA A 154 0.94 -0.28 -6.53
C ALA A 154 2.48 -0.29 -6.48
N ARG A 155 3.07 -1.43 -6.11
CA ARG A 155 4.53 -1.63 -6.13
C ARG A 155 5.10 -1.47 -7.54
N LYS A 156 4.51 -2.12 -8.55
CA LYS A 156 4.93 -2.02 -9.95
C LYS A 156 4.85 -0.58 -10.46
N LEU A 157 3.79 0.14 -10.11
CA LEU A 157 3.61 1.55 -10.46
C LEU A 157 4.71 2.43 -9.85
N ALA A 158 4.98 2.26 -8.55
CA ALA A 158 6.03 2.98 -7.86
C ALA A 158 7.41 2.68 -8.46
N LEU A 159 7.72 1.40 -8.70
CA LEU A 159 8.95 0.98 -9.36
C LEU A 159 9.05 1.58 -10.75
N LYS A 160 7.98 1.62 -11.54
CA LYS A 160 7.97 2.23 -12.88
C LYS A 160 8.29 3.73 -12.87
N ARG A 161 7.94 4.45 -11.80
CA ARG A 161 8.26 5.89 -11.62
C ARG A 161 9.77 6.10 -11.36
N GLU A 162 10.42 5.10 -10.78
CA GLU A 162 11.85 5.04 -10.51
C GLU A 162 12.64 4.32 -11.63
N GLU A 163 11.96 3.49 -12.42
CA GLU A 163 12.55 2.69 -13.49
C GLU A 163 13.28 3.58 -14.48
N GLY A 164 14.47 3.12 -14.85
CA GLY A 164 15.32 3.82 -15.78
C GLY A 164 15.98 5.06 -15.18
N LYS A 165 16.09 5.21 -13.86
CA LYS A 165 17.01 6.17 -13.24
C LYS A 165 18.17 5.48 -12.54
N THR A 166 19.39 5.87 -12.84
CA THR A 166 20.60 5.43 -12.17
C THR A 166 20.93 6.39 -11.04
N ILE A 167 20.95 5.88 -9.80
CA ILE A 167 21.38 6.62 -8.61
C ILE A 167 22.90 6.54 -8.56
N MET A 168 23.56 7.71 -8.48
CA MET A 168 25.00 7.78 -8.30
C MET A 168 25.29 7.92 -6.82
N TYR A 169 26.30 7.21 -6.32
CA TYR A 169 26.81 7.38 -4.96
C TYR A 169 28.23 7.93 -5.04
N THR A 170 28.56 8.85 -4.14
CA THR A 170 29.92 9.35 -3.95
C THR A 170 30.35 9.09 -2.51
N ALA A 171 31.64 8.85 -2.31
CA ALA A 171 32.20 8.72 -0.97
C ALA A 171 32.31 10.12 -0.34
N MET A 172 31.65 10.32 0.80
CA MET A 172 31.79 11.51 1.64
C MET A 172 32.37 11.07 2.98
N GLY A 173 33.68 11.21 3.14
CA GLY A 173 34.41 10.67 4.29
C GLY A 173 34.30 9.14 4.34
N PRO A 174 33.82 8.54 5.45
CA PRO A 174 33.66 7.09 5.57
C PRO A 174 32.32 6.54 5.02
N GLU A 175 31.39 7.41 4.59
CA GLU A 175 30.03 7.00 4.17
C GLU A 175 29.81 7.18 2.66
N TRP A 176 28.99 6.31 2.07
CA TRP A 176 28.48 6.50 0.71
C TRP A 176 27.19 7.30 0.75
N ARG A 177 27.20 8.49 0.12
CA ARG A 177 26.03 9.35 0.01
C ARG A 177 25.58 9.46 -1.43
N GLN A 178 24.28 9.60 -1.64
CA GLN A 178 23.73 9.82 -2.98
C GLN A 178 24.27 11.14 -3.56
N PHE A 179 24.82 11.07 -4.77
CA PHE A 179 25.37 12.20 -5.50
C PHE A 179 24.40 12.68 -6.58
N GLY A 180 23.77 13.82 -6.33
CA GLY A 180 22.85 14.46 -7.27
C GLY A 180 21.56 13.69 -7.54
N HIS A 181 20.85 14.08 -8.60
CA HIS A 181 19.58 13.45 -8.96
C HIS A 181 19.77 12.10 -9.64
N PRO A 182 18.86 11.14 -9.40
CA PRO A 182 18.81 9.92 -10.19
C PRO A 182 18.69 10.27 -11.68
N ARG A 183 19.70 9.89 -12.46
CA ARG A 183 19.81 10.27 -13.88
C ARG A 183 19.11 9.24 -14.76
N LYS A 184 18.44 9.67 -15.82
CA LYS A 184 17.87 8.71 -16.80
C LYS A 184 18.97 7.76 -17.30
N ARG A 185 18.66 6.46 -17.37
CA ARG A 185 19.56 5.41 -17.85
C ARG A 185 19.90 5.70 -19.30
N ARG A 186 21.19 5.85 -19.60
CA ARG A 186 21.68 6.02 -20.95
C ARG A 186 21.54 4.68 -21.71
N PRO A 187 20.89 4.64 -22.89
CA PRO A 187 20.83 3.42 -23.70
C PRO A 187 22.23 2.94 -24.07
N ILE A 188 22.50 1.64 -23.97
CA ILE A 188 23.83 1.08 -24.27
C ILE A 188 24.22 1.30 -25.74
N SER A 189 23.24 1.30 -26.64
CA SER A 189 23.40 1.60 -28.08
C SER A 189 23.91 3.02 -28.35
N SER A 190 23.78 3.96 -27.40
CA SER A 190 24.32 5.32 -27.53
C SER A 190 25.81 5.42 -27.19
N VAL A 191 26.42 4.33 -26.75
CA VAL A 191 27.86 4.24 -26.46
C VAL A 191 28.49 3.47 -27.61
N ILE A 192 29.22 4.19 -28.48
CA ILE A 192 29.85 3.60 -29.66
C ILE A 192 31.21 3.02 -29.24
N LEU A 193 31.35 1.70 -29.36
CA LEU A 193 32.57 0.94 -29.08
C LEU A 193 32.98 0.16 -30.33
N HIS A 194 34.17 -0.42 -30.32
CA HIS A 194 34.60 -1.34 -31.36
C HIS A 194 33.65 -2.55 -31.44
N GLN A 195 33.42 -3.06 -32.65
CA GLN A 195 32.53 -4.19 -32.92
C GLN A 195 32.83 -5.39 -32.01
N GLY A 196 31.79 -5.95 -31.39
CA GLY A 196 31.86 -7.14 -30.52
C GLY A 196 32.29 -6.86 -29.07
N VAL A 197 32.78 -5.66 -28.74
CA VAL A 197 33.24 -5.35 -27.38
C VAL A 197 32.06 -5.18 -26.42
N ALA A 198 31.02 -4.46 -26.84
CA ALA A 198 29.84 -4.23 -26.01
C ALA A 198 29.10 -5.55 -25.72
N GLU A 199 28.93 -6.40 -26.74
CA GLU A 199 28.24 -7.68 -26.66
C GLU A 199 28.98 -8.64 -25.73
N ARG A 200 30.31 -8.74 -25.86
CA ARG A 200 31.14 -9.62 -25.03
C ARG A 200 31.12 -9.23 -23.55
N ILE A 201 31.21 -7.93 -23.25
CA ILE A 201 31.15 -7.46 -21.84
C ILE A 201 29.74 -7.67 -21.29
N LEU A 202 28.70 -7.40 -22.08
CA LEU A 202 27.32 -7.62 -21.66
C LEU A 202 27.02 -9.10 -21.38
N SER A 203 27.53 -10.02 -22.21
CA SER A 203 27.35 -11.46 -21.98
C SER A 203 28.08 -11.90 -20.73
N ASP A 204 29.35 -11.55 -20.56
CA ASP A 204 30.15 -11.94 -19.39
C ASP A 204 29.54 -11.43 -18.07
N VAL A 205 29.08 -10.17 -18.04
CA VAL A 205 28.40 -9.62 -16.86
C VAL A 205 27.06 -10.33 -16.60
N ARG A 206 26.29 -10.69 -17.62
CA ARG A 206 25.04 -11.46 -17.45
C ARG A 206 25.33 -12.86 -16.93
N ASP A 207 26.34 -13.53 -17.46
CA ASP A 207 26.75 -14.87 -17.04
C ASP A 207 27.23 -14.84 -15.58
N PHE A 208 27.98 -13.81 -15.19
CA PHE A 208 28.38 -13.59 -13.80
C PHE A 208 27.18 -13.42 -12.86
N ILE A 209 26.20 -12.59 -13.23
CA ILE A 209 25.00 -12.34 -12.41
C ILE A 209 24.12 -13.61 -12.31
N ASN A 210 23.98 -14.36 -13.40
CA ASN A 210 23.11 -15.54 -13.48
C ASN A 210 23.72 -16.81 -12.86
N THR A 211 25.00 -16.79 -12.50
CA THR A 211 25.72 -17.97 -12.01
C THR A 211 26.19 -17.81 -10.55
N PRO A 212 25.34 -17.36 -9.58
CA PRO A 212 25.79 -17.11 -8.21
C PRO A 212 26.19 -18.40 -7.48
N GLN A 213 25.54 -19.53 -7.80
CA GLN A 213 25.76 -20.81 -7.13
C GLN A 213 27.19 -21.34 -7.32
N TRP A 214 27.74 -21.24 -8.53
CA TRP A 214 29.12 -21.65 -8.84
C TRP A 214 30.16 -20.92 -7.97
N TYR A 215 29.92 -19.63 -7.68
CA TYR A 215 30.81 -18.82 -6.84
C TYR A 215 30.63 -19.09 -5.34
N SER A 216 29.40 -19.40 -4.91
CA SER A 216 29.10 -19.78 -3.53
C SER A 216 29.74 -21.11 -3.15
N GLU A 217 29.62 -22.13 -4.02
CA GLU A 217 30.20 -23.47 -3.81
C GLU A 217 31.74 -23.45 -3.78
N ARG A 218 32.35 -22.49 -4.47
CA ARG A 218 33.81 -22.31 -4.54
C ARG A 218 34.35 -21.23 -3.60
N GLY A 219 33.52 -20.73 -2.68
CA GLY A 219 33.91 -19.90 -1.54
C GLY A 219 34.24 -18.43 -1.84
N ASN A 220 33.95 -17.91 -3.05
CA ASN A 220 34.42 -16.58 -3.47
C ASN A 220 33.38 -15.75 -4.23
N TYR A 221 32.27 -15.41 -3.57
CA TYR A 221 31.29 -14.45 -4.11
C TYR A 221 31.83 -13.00 -4.19
N LYS A 222 32.98 -12.68 -3.57
CA LYS A 222 33.50 -11.29 -3.47
C LYS A 222 34.87 -11.00 -4.13
N LEU A 223 35.51 -11.91 -4.86
CA LEU A 223 36.97 -11.76 -5.15
C LEU A 223 37.42 -11.70 -6.62
N LYS A 224 36.55 -11.50 -7.61
CA LYS A 224 36.99 -11.41 -9.03
C LYS A 224 37.42 -10.03 -9.55
N PHE A 225 37.27 -8.93 -8.79
CA PHE A 225 37.80 -7.62 -9.24
C PHE A 225 39.33 -7.50 -9.10
N LYS A 226 39.99 -8.38 -8.34
CA LYS A 226 41.45 -8.38 -8.15
C LYS A 226 42.22 -9.27 -9.16
N ALA A 227 41.52 -10.06 -9.98
CA ALA A 227 42.15 -11.09 -10.80
C ALA A 227 42.60 -10.60 -12.20
N LEU A 228 42.07 -9.48 -12.70
CA LEU A 228 42.45 -8.97 -14.03
C LEU A 228 43.73 -8.12 -14.05
N GLN A 229 44.32 -7.80 -12.90
CA GLN A 229 45.60 -7.10 -12.80
C GLN A 229 46.81 -8.03 -12.61
N LYS A 230 46.60 -9.33 -12.36
CA LYS A 230 47.67 -10.30 -12.04
C LYS A 230 47.94 -11.34 -13.14
N SER A 231 47.40 -11.14 -14.36
CA SER A 231 47.63 -12.01 -15.51
C SER A 231 48.57 -11.40 -16.58
N ARG A 232 49.29 -10.31 -16.27
CA ARG A 232 50.32 -9.73 -17.14
C ARG A 232 51.70 -9.70 -16.48
N ASN A 233 52.10 -10.82 -15.91
CA ASN A 233 53.50 -11.12 -15.62
C ASN A 233 53.66 -12.64 -15.62
N ILE A 234 54.77 -13.12 -16.20
CA ILE A 234 55.13 -14.48 -16.64
C ILE A 234 54.79 -14.70 -18.13
N ASN A 235 55.70 -14.86 -19.08
CA ASN A 235 57.16 -14.70 -19.18
C ASN A 235 57.48 -14.82 -20.70
N LEU A 236 58.51 -14.09 -21.17
CA LEU A 236 59.18 -14.19 -22.48
C LEU A 236 58.38 -13.76 -23.72
#